data_AF-A0A2V8NIX4-F1
#
_entry.id   AF-A0A2V8NIX4-F1
#
_cell.length_a   1.000
_cell.length_b   1.000
_cell.length_c   1.000
_cell.angle_alpha   90.00
_cell.angle_beta   90.00
_cell.angle_gamma   90.00
#
_symmetry.space_group_name_H-M   'P 1'
#
loop_
_entity.id
_entity.type
_entity.pdbx_description
1 polymer ?
#
loop_
_entity_poly.entity_id
_entity_poly.type
_entity_poly.pdbx_seq_one_letter_code
_entity_poly.pdbx_strand_id
1 'polypeptide(L)'
;MISKRVVLLLGLGLVFGLGLQSTTILAHHSTAMYNMNRPVTVTGVVKRFEWTNPHAFIFLDVMDEKGNAVEWEVEMMSLNHLRGYGWTRNTVKAGDLISCTGGAAKSGAASMISSYMKLADGRMMKS
;
A
#
# COMPACT_ATOMS: atom_id res chain seq x y z
N MET A 1 -46.43 -43.18 52.57
CA MET A 1 -46.63 -42.84 51.15
C MET A 1 -45.28 -42.59 50.52
N ILE A 2 -44.90 -43.39 49.52
CA ILE A 2 -43.72 -43.19 48.66
C ILE A 2 -44.28 -42.97 47.25
N SER A 3 -43.80 -41.94 46.53
CA SER A 3 -43.66 -41.99 45.07
C SER A 3 -42.79 -40.84 44.56
N LYS A 4 -41.73 -41.21 43.86
CA LYS A 4 -40.82 -40.35 43.09
C LYS A 4 -41.48 -39.85 41.79
N ARG A 5 -40.92 -38.79 41.21
CA ARG A 5 -40.80 -38.39 39.78
C ARG A 5 -40.83 -36.85 39.72
N VAL A 6 -40.06 -36.09 38.93
CA VAL A 6 -39.09 -36.32 37.85
C VAL A 6 -38.28 -35.01 37.75
N VAL A 7 -37.00 -35.12 37.41
CA VAL A 7 -36.08 -34.00 37.15
C VAL A 7 -36.49 -33.26 35.87
N LEU A 8 -36.51 -31.93 35.92
CA LEU A 8 -36.53 -31.06 34.73
C LEU A 8 -35.38 -30.07 34.85
N LEU A 9 -34.35 -30.32 34.04
CA LEU A 9 -33.20 -29.45 33.81
C LEU A 9 -33.64 -28.21 33.05
N LEU A 10 -33.37 -27.03 33.59
CA LEU A 10 -33.28 -25.80 32.80
C LEU A 10 -31.97 -25.11 33.16
N GLY A 11 -30.91 -25.53 32.48
CA GLY A 11 -29.68 -24.77 32.41
C GLY A 11 -29.94 -23.49 31.62
N LEU A 12 -29.73 -22.34 32.25
CA LEU A 12 -29.69 -21.07 31.57
C LEU A 12 -28.27 -20.51 31.72
N GLY A 13 -27.40 -20.95 30.82
CA GLY A 13 -26.08 -20.35 30.66
C GLY A 13 -26.25 -18.89 30.22
N LEU A 14 -25.75 -17.97 31.03
CA LEU A 14 -25.56 -16.58 30.62
C LEU A 14 -24.46 -16.58 29.54
N VAL A 15 -24.85 -16.67 28.28
CA VAL A 15 -23.94 -16.46 27.15
C VAL A 15 -23.62 -14.97 27.11
N PHE A 16 -22.41 -14.66 27.58
CA PHE A 16 -21.79 -13.36 27.51
C PHE A 16 -21.55 -13.03 26.03
N GLY A 17 -22.51 -12.33 25.42
CA GLY A 17 -22.41 -11.82 24.06
C GLY A 17 -21.40 -10.68 23.99
N LEU A 18 -20.10 -10.99 24.02
CA LEU A 18 -19.06 -10.04 23.63
C LEU A 18 -19.13 -9.90 22.10
N GLY A 19 -19.97 -8.99 21.63
CA GLY A 19 -19.95 -8.55 20.25
C GLY A 19 -18.59 -7.93 19.96
N LEU A 20 -17.75 -8.64 19.21
CA LEU A 20 -16.54 -8.09 18.61
C LEU A 20 -16.98 -6.99 17.65
N GLN A 21 -17.03 -5.74 18.13
CA GLN A 21 -17.17 -4.59 17.26
C GLN A 21 -15.87 -4.48 16.47
N SER A 22 -15.90 -4.96 15.23
CA SER A 22 -14.84 -4.72 14.25
C SER A 22 -14.82 -3.22 13.96
N THR A 23 -14.05 -2.46 14.72
CA THR A 23 -13.75 -1.08 14.36
C THR A 23 -12.90 -1.15 13.10
N THR A 24 -13.49 -0.76 11.98
CA THR A 24 -12.74 -0.54 10.74
C THR A 24 -11.76 0.60 11.02
N ILE A 25 -10.51 0.28 11.32
CA ILE A 25 -9.46 1.27 11.47
C ILE A 25 -9.25 1.87 10.08
N LEU A 26 -9.81 3.05 9.86
CA LEU A 26 -9.64 3.84 8.65
C LEU A 26 -8.20 4.37 8.64
N ALA A 27 -7.25 3.53 8.24
CA ALA A 27 -5.86 3.95 8.05
C ALA A 27 -5.78 4.79 6.76
N HIS A 28 -6.09 6.08 6.86
CA HIS A 28 -5.65 7.05 5.86
C HIS A 28 -4.19 7.41 6.17
N HIS A 29 -3.25 6.78 5.49
CA HIS A 29 -1.84 7.18 5.58
C HIS A 29 -1.72 8.63 5.10
N SER A 30 -1.18 9.48 5.96
CA SER A 30 -1.01 10.90 5.66
C SER A 30 0.18 11.12 4.74
N THR A 31 0.02 11.98 3.73
CA THR A 31 1.13 12.44 2.88
C THR A 31 2.10 13.37 3.61
N ALA A 32 1.83 13.68 4.89
CA ALA A 32 2.62 14.60 5.71
C ALA A 32 4.10 14.20 5.86
N MET A 33 4.44 12.92 5.70
CA MET A 33 5.81 12.44 5.76
C MET A 33 6.64 12.79 4.52
N TYR A 34 5.99 13.21 3.42
CA TYR A 34 6.63 13.54 2.15
C TYR A 34 6.70 15.05 1.89
N ASN A 35 7.74 15.48 1.18
CA ASN A 35 7.88 16.88 0.77
C ASN A 35 7.26 17.12 -0.62
N MET A 36 5.95 17.37 -0.64
CA MET A 36 5.21 17.60 -1.89
C MET A 36 5.52 18.95 -2.57
N ASN A 37 6.09 19.91 -1.83
CA ASN A 37 6.40 21.25 -2.34
C ASN A 37 7.67 21.29 -3.18
N ARG A 38 8.51 20.24 -3.08
CA ARG A 38 9.78 20.12 -3.79
C ARG A 38 9.90 18.72 -4.38
N PRO A 39 9.12 18.39 -5.42
CA PRO A 39 9.17 17.08 -6.02
C PRO A 39 10.56 16.81 -6.60
N VAL A 40 11.04 15.59 -6.44
CA VAL A 40 12.29 15.09 -7.02
C VAL A 40 11.97 14.01 -8.03
N THR A 41 12.92 13.75 -8.93
CA THR A 41 12.83 12.63 -9.88
C THR A 41 13.91 11.61 -9.57
N VAL A 42 13.52 10.35 -9.43
CA VAL A 42 14.44 9.21 -9.33
C VAL A 42 14.27 8.32 -10.56
N THR A 43 15.36 7.77 -11.06
CA THR A 43 15.34 6.81 -12.17
C THR A 43 15.97 5.52 -11.70
N GLY A 44 15.29 4.42 -11.92
CA GLY A 44 15.74 3.12 -11.45
C GLY A 44 15.09 1.97 -12.22
N VAL A 45 15.66 0.79 -12.03
CA VAL A 45 15.11 -0.45 -12.60
C VAL A 45 14.05 -0.97 -11.66
N VAL A 46 12.87 -1.30 -12.19
CA VAL A 46 11.80 -1.92 -11.41
C VAL A 46 12.30 -3.25 -10.87
N LYS A 47 12.31 -3.38 -9.54
CA LYS A 47 12.58 -4.63 -8.84
C LYS A 47 11.30 -5.44 -8.66
N ARG A 48 10.23 -4.77 -8.22
CA ARG A 48 8.89 -5.36 -8.09
C ARG A 48 7.80 -4.30 -8.13
N PHE A 49 6.61 -4.74 -8.50
CA PHE A 49 5.39 -3.94 -8.50
C PHE A 49 4.32 -4.65 -7.68
N GLU A 50 3.89 -4.00 -6.60
CA GLU A 50 2.86 -4.50 -5.71
C GLU A 50 1.54 -3.81 -6.01
N TRP A 51 0.66 -4.53 -6.72
CA TRP A 51 -0.69 -4.08 -7.03
C TRP A 51 -1.66 -4.47 -5.90
N THR A 52 -1.49 -3.83 -4.74
CA THR A 52 -2.19 -4.16 -3.48
C THR A 52 -3.24 -3.09 -3.14
N ASN A 53 -4.37 -3.48 -2.55
CA ASN A 53 -5.40 -2.55 -2.09
C ASN A 53 -5.12 -2.20 -0.60
N PRO A 54 -5.08 -0.91 -0.17
CA PRO A 54 -5.55 0.29 -0.86
C PRO A 54 -4.58 0.91 -1.88
N HIS A 55 -3.28 0.93 -1.59
CA HIS A 55 -2.26 1.61 -2.39
C HIS A 55 -1.31 0.63 -3.08
N ALA A 56 -0.96 0.92 -4.32
CA ALA A 56 0.08 0.20 -5.03
C ALA A 56 1.47 0.76 -4.69
N PHE A 57 2.50 -0.07 -4.84
CA PHE A 57 3.89 0.32 -4.60
C PHE A 57 4.79 -0.21 -5.71
N ILE A 58 5.72 0.61 -6.18
CA ILE A 58 6.80 0.17 -7.05
C ILE A 58 8.12 0.28 -6.28
N PHE A 59 8.92 -0.78 -6.34
CA PHE A 59 10.24 -0.78 -5.74
C PHE A 59 11.28 -0.72 -6.84
N LEU A 60 12.17 0.27 -6.76
CA LEU A 60 13.17 0.56 -7.78
C LEU A 60 14.57 0.32 -7.22
N ASP A 61 15.43 -0.34 -7.98
CA ASP A 61 16.86 -0.27 -7.75
C ASP A 61 17.40 1.00 -8.43
N VAL A 62 17.76 2.00 -7.62
CA VAL A 62 18.30 3.29 -8.05
C VAL A 62 19.81 3.32 -7.78
N MET A 63 20.61 3.68 -8.78
CA MET A 63 22.06 3.80 -8.60
C MET A 63 22.40 5.10 -7.87
N ASP A 64 23.13 4.99 -6.77
CA ASP A 64 23.70 6.13 -6.08
C ASP A 64 24.95 6.68 -6.81
N GLU A 65 25.48 7.81 -6.33
CA GLU A 65 26.68 8.44 -6.90
C GLU A 65 27.95 7.56 -6.82
N LYS A 66 27.93 6.53 -5.96
CA LYS A 66 29.02 5.58 -5.76
C LYS A 66 28.84 4.31 -6.60
N GLY A 67 27.77 4.22 -7.38
CA GLY A 67 27.44 3.06 -8.21
C GLY A 67 26.78 1.90 -7.44
N ASN A 68 26.34 2.10 -6.20
CA ASN A 68 25.58 1.10 -5.46
C ASN A 68 24.10 1.20 -5.79
N ALA A 69 23.44 0.05 -5.93
CA ALA A 69 21.99 -0.01 -6.02
C ALA A 69 21.35 0.22 -4.63
N VAL A 70 20.49 1.22 -4.53
CA VAL A 70 19.66 1.52 -3.36
C VAL A 70 18.20 1.24 -3.73
N GLU A 71 17.54 0.39 -2.95
CA GLU A 71 16.11 0.14 -3.13
C GLU A 71 15.30 1.37 -2.70
N TRP A 72 14.55 1.93 -3.64
CA TRP A 72 13.58 2.99 -3.41
C TRP A 72 12.17 2.42 -3.34
N GLU A 73 11.44 2.77 -2.30
CA GLU A 73 9.99 2.52 -2.19
C GLU A 73 9.21 3.69 -2.79
N VAL A 74 8.40 3.41 -3.80
CA VAL A 74 7.57 4.40 -4.48
C VAL A 74 6.10 4.09 -4.21
N GLU A 75 5.51 4.83 -3.28
CA GLU A 75 4.09 4.78 -2.97
C GLU A 75 3.28 5.46 -4.09
N MET A 76 2.21 4.79 -4.54
CA MET A 76 1.30 5.28 -5.57
C MET A 76 -0.09 5.58 -4.97
N MET A 77 -0.99 6.19 -5.75
CA MET A 77 -2.37 6.40 -5.29
C MET A 77 -3.13 5.08 -5.13
N SER A 78 -4.38 5.20 -4.67
CA SER A 78 -5.24 4.04 -4.52
C SER A 78 -5.52 3.35 -5.85
N LEU A 79 -5.75 2.03 -5.82
CA LEU A 79 -6.07 1.25 -7.03
C LEU A 79 -7.25 1.81 -7.83
N ASN A 80 -8.20 2.48 -7.17
CA ASN A 80 -9.32 3.15 -7.86
C ASN A 80 -8.86 4.34 -8.69
N HIS A 81 -7.97 5.20 -8.16
CA HIS A 81 -7.37 6.28 -8.94
C HIS A 81 -6.48 5.75 -10.05
N LEU A 82 -5.62 4.77 -9.73
CA LEU A 82 -4.66 4.20 -10.68
C LEU A 82 -5.37 3.56 -11.89
N ARG A 83 -6.46 2.81 -11.66
CA ARG A 83 -7.29 2.29 -12.77
C ARG A 83 -7.86 3.41 -13.64
N GLY A 84 -8.33 4.50 -13.02
CA GLY A 84 -8.79 5.69 -13.74
C GLY A 84 -7.70 6.38 -14.56
N TYR A 85 -6.44 6.27 -14.14
CA TYR A 85 -5.27 6.75 -14.89
C TYR A 85 -4.74 5.74 -15.91
N GLY A 86 -5.36 4.55 -16.05
CA GLY A 86 -4.98 3.53 -17.03
C GLY A 86 -3.93 2.52 -16.53
N TRP A 87 -3.61 2.52 -15.23
CA TRP A 87 -2.74 1.50 -14.67
C TRP A 87 -3.45 0.16 -14.53
N THR A 88 -2.66 -0.90 -14.71
CA THR A 88 -3.02 -2.29 -14.45
C THR A 88 -1.87 -2.94 -13.70
N ARG A 89 -2.09 -4.13 -13.14
CA ARG A 89 -1.04 -4.93 -12.49
C ARG A 89 0.12 -5.33 -13.41
N ASN A 90 -0.01 -5.13 -14.73
CA ASN A 90 0.98 -5.47 -15.74
C ASN A 90 1.59 -4.23 -16.42
N THR A 91 1.26 -3.01 -15.97
CA THR A 91 1.74 -1.77 -16.61
C THR A 91 3.25 -1.62 -16.53
N VAL A 92 3.85 -2.12 -15.45
CA VAL A 92 5.30 -2.24 -15.27
C VAL A 92 5.62 -3.65 -14.78
N LYS A 93 6.83 -4.12 -15.08
CA LYS A 93 7.36 -5.41 -14.62
C LYS A 93 8.79 -5.24 -14.16
N ALA A 94 9.29 -6.24 -13.42
CA ALA A 94 10.70 -6.29 -13.05
C ALA A 94 11.60 -6.16 -14.30
N GLY A 95 12.66 -5.35 -14.18
CA GLY A 95 13.60 -5.06 -15.26
C GLY A 95 13.26 -3.82 -16.11
N ASP A 96 12.05 -3.26 -16.03
CA ASP A 96 11.72 -2.02 -16.74
C ASP A 96 12.50 -0.85 -16.13
N LEU A 97 13.15 -0.03 -16.96
CA LEU A 97 13.77 1.22 -16.52
C LEU A 97 12.73 2.34 -16.55
N ILE A 98 12.42 2.91 -15.39
CA ILE A 98 11.42 3.98 -15.27
C ILE A 98 11.96 5.18 -14.48
N SER A 99 11.38 6.34 -14.72
CA SER A 99 11.61 7.53 -13.89
C SER A 99 10.33 7.86 -13.13
N CYS A 100 10.45 8.09 -11.83
CA CYS A 100 9.35 8.50 -10.96
C CYS A 100 9.60 9.90 -10.42
N THR A 101 8.59 10.76 -10.52
CA THR A 101 8.60 12.12 -9.97
C THR A 101 7.56 12.24 -8.86
N GLY A 102 7.97 12.74 -7.70
CA GLY A 102 7.11 12.77 -6.51
C GLY A 102 7.74 13.45 -5.31
N GLY A 103 7.03 13.45 -4.19
CA GLY A 103 7.53 13.98 -2.93
C GLY A 103 8.39 12.95 -2.20
N ALA A 104 9.68 13.24 -2.02
CA ALA A 104 10.57 12.38 -1.23
C ALA A 104 10.25 12.44 0.27
N ALA A 105 10.57 11.35 0.98
CA ALA A 105 10.42 11.26 2.43
C ALA A 105 11.25 12.34 3.13
N LYS A 106 10.63 13.10 4.03
CA LYS A 106 11.29 14.15 4.82
C LYS A 106 12.37 13.61 5.75
N SER A 107 12.30 12.33 6.09
CA SER A 107 13.31 11.63 6.91
C SER A 107 14.62 11.36 6.19
N GLY A 108 14.66 11.51 4.85
CA GLY A 108 15.80 11.13 4.03
C GLY A 108 15.85 9.63 3.66
N ALA A 109 14.83 8.85 4.05
CA ALA A 109 14.69 7.48 3.56
C ALA A 109 14.56 7.45 2.03
N ALA A 110 15.03 6.37 1.40
CA ALA A 110 14.85 6.09 -0.02
C ALA A 110 13.38 5.72 -0.32
N SER A 111 12.49 6.69 -0.15
CA SER A 111 11.05 6.52 -0.26
C SER A 111 10.43 7.80 -0.79
N MET A 112 9.35 7.67 -1.56
CA MET A 112 8.55 8.80 -2.03
C MET A 112 7.09 8.41 -2.25
N ILE A 113 6.23 9.42 -2.24
CA ILE A 113 4.90 9.35 -2.87
C ILE A 113 4.97 9.91 -4.29
N SER A 114 4.54 9.13 -5.26
CA SER A 114 4.61 9.47 -6.69
C SER A 114 3.46 10.38 -7.13
N SER A 115 3.79 11.34 -8.01
CA SER A 115 2.83 12.17 -8.74
C SER A 115 2.65 11.68 -10.19
N TYR A 116 3.74 11.28 -10.84
CA TYR A 116 3.72 10.69 -12.19
C TYR A 116 5.01 9.91 -12.46
N MET A 117 4.95 9.07 -13.49
CA MET A 117 6.08 8.25 -13.93
C MET A 117 6.24 8.30 -15.45
N LYS A 118 7.49 8.30 -15.90
CA LYS A 118 7.85 7.98 -17.27
C LYS A 118 8.20 6.49 -17.34
N LEU A 119 7.41 5.73 -18.10
CA LEU A 119 7.59 4.29 -18.26
C LEU A 119 8.68 3.98 -19.29
N ALA A 120 9.14 2.72 -19.31
CA ALA A 120 10.17 2.24 -20.24
C ALA A 120 9.77 2.39 -21.72
N ASP A 121 8.47 2.32 -22.02
CA ASP A 121 7.91 2.53 -23.36
C ASP A 121 7.69 4.02 -23.71
N GLY A 122 8.10 4.94 -22.83
CA GLY A 122 8.00 6.38 -23.01
C GLY A 122 6.68 7.00 -22.58
N ARG A 123 5.66 6.22 -22.18
CA ARG A 123 4.40 6.78 -21.68
C ARG A 123 4.61 7.56 -20.39
N MET A 124 3.93 8.70 -20.29
CA MET A 124 3.81 9.47 -19.05
C MET A 124 2.50 9.07 -18.37
N MET A 125 2.59 8.51 -17.17
CA MET A 125 1.44 8.02 -16.41
C MET A 125 1.34 8.73 -15.07
N LYS A 126 0.16 9.29 -14.79
CA LYS A 126 -0.13 9.89 -13.48
C LYS A 126 -0.19 8.78 -12.42
N SER A 127 0.37 9.05 -11.25
CA SER A 127 0.22 8.23 -10.06
C SER A 127 -0.85 8.84 -9.17
#